data_AF-A0A3C1BP61-F1
#
_entry.id   AF-A0A3C1BP61-F1
#
_cell.length_a   1.000
_cell.length_b   1.000
_cell.length_c   1.000
_cell.angle_alpha   90.00
_cell.angle_beta   90.00
_cell.angle_gamma   90.00
#
_symmetry.space_group_name_H-M   'P 1'
#
loop_
_entity.id
_entity.type
_entity.pdbx_description
1 polymer ?
#
loop_
_entity_poly.entity_id
_entity_poly.type
_entity_poly.pdbx_seq_one_letter_code
_entity_poly.pdbx_strand_id
1 'polypeptide(L)' 'LNKCDELERPTVAEFYQRCLGEDLPQTAVSVLAGS' A
#
# COMPACT_ATOMS: atom_id res chain seq x y z
N LEU A 1 7.30 5.10 -5.62
CA LEU A 1 7.93 4.43 -6.78
C LEU A 1 7.81 2.91 -6.63
N ASN A 2 6.58 2.42 -6.59
CA ASN A 2 6.10 1.15 -7.12
C ASN A 2 4.61 1.16 -6.83
N LYS A 3 3.83 0.65 -7.75
CA LYS A 3 2.39 0.66 -7.64
C LYS A 3 2.00 -0.71 -7.07
N CYS A 4 1.44 -0.79 -5.87
CA CYS A 4 0.98 -2.07 -5.31
C CYS A 4 -0.38 -2.42 -5.90
N ASP A 5 -0.47 -3.56 -6.59
CA ASP A 5 -1.75 -4.12 -7.01
C ASP A 5 -2.56 -4.60 -5.79
N GLU A 6 -3.88 -4.75 -5.94
CA GLU A 6 -4.78 -5.04 -4.81
C GLU A 6 -4.41 -6.32 -4.05
N LEU A 7 -3.83 -7.30 -4.74
CA LEU A 7 -3.39 -8.57 -4.16
C LEU A 7 -2.22 -8.38 -3.18
N GLU A 8 -1.35 -7.40 -3.41
CA GLU A 8 -0.17 -7.14 -2.59
C GLU A 8 -0.45 -6.17 -1.43
N ARG A 9 -1.59 -5.47 -1.48
CA ARG A 9 -1.99 -4.47 -0.48
C ARG A 9 -1.96 -4.97 0.97
N PRO A 10 -2.54 -6.14 1.34
CA PRO A 10 -2.48 -6.60 2.73
C PRO A 10 -1.05 -6.88 3.20
N THR A 11 -0.22 -7.47 2.34
CA THR A 11 1.19 -7.77 2.64
C THR A 11 2.01 -6.50 2.83
N VAL A 12 1.80 -5.49 1.99
CA VAL A 12 2.48 -4.20 2.07
C VAL A 12 2.05 -3.44 3.32
N ALA A 13 0.75 -3.48 3.68
CA ALA A 13 0.25 -2.87 4.90
C ALA A 13 0.83 -3.54 6.17
N GLU A 14 0.90 -4.88 6.20
CA GLU A 14 1.53 -5.60 7.32
C GLU A 14 3.00 -5.18 7.49
N PHE A 15 3.75 -5.16 6.38
CA PHE A 15 5.16 -4.80 6.43
C PHE A 15 5.37 -3.35 6.84
N TYR A 16 4.57 -2.43 6.30
CA TYR A 16 4.59 -1.01 6.66
C TYR A 16 4.33 -0.82 8.17
N GLN A 17 3.30 -1.47 8.72
CA GLN A 17 2.99 -1.41 10.14
C GLN A 17 4.11 -2.01 11.01
N ARG A 18 4.70 -3.14 10.61
CA ARG A 18 5.79 -3.78 11.36
C ARG A 18 7.07 -2.96 11.37
N CYS A 19 7.37 -2.27 10.28
CA CYS A 19 8.61 -1.49 10.13
C CYS A 19 8.50 -0.09 10.74
N LEU A 20 7.32 0.54 10.63
CA LEU A 20 7.13 1.96 10.97
C LEU A 20 6.20 2.18 12.16
N GLY A 21 5.42 1.17 12.56
CA GLY A 21 4.45 1.30 13.65
C GLY A 21 3.23 2.15 13.29
N GLU A 22 3.01 2.43 12.01
CA GLU A 22 1.94 3.29 11.49
C GLU A 22 1.11 2.54 10.44
N ASP A 23 -0.14 2.99 10.22
CA ASP A 23 -0.99 2.46 9.16
C ASP A 23 -0.57 2.98 7.78
N LEU A 24 -0.74 2.12 6.75
CA LEU A 24 -0.47 2.50 5.38
C LEU A 24 -1.45 3.61 4.93
N PRO A 25 -0.98 4.77 4.46
CA PRO A 25 -1.87 5.87 4.11
C PRO A 25 -2.77 5.49 2.93
N GLN A 26 -4.04 5.89 2.98
CA GLN A 26 -5.01 5.58 1.92
C GLN A 26 -4.58 6.10 0.54
N THR A 27 -3.78 7.16 0.50
CA THR A 27 -3.20 7.73 -0.74
C THR A 27 -2.07 6.90 -1.34
N ALA A 28 -1.47 5.97 -0.59
CA ALA A 28 -0.55 4.98 -1.14
C ALA A 28 -1.28 3.96 -2.02
N VAL A 29 -2.61 3.89 -1.93
CA VAL A 29 -3.48 3.17 -2.86
C VAL A 29 -3.79 4.09 -4.03
N SER A 30 -2.87 4.25 -4.95
CA SER A 30 -3.22 4.82 -6.24
C SER A 30 -2.26 4.29 -7.25
N VAL A 31 -2.80 3.75 -8.36
CA VAL A 31 -2.14 3.66 -9.68
C VAL A 31 -3.00 3.16 -10.86
N LEU A 32 -4.06 2.39 -10.68
CA LEU A 32 -4.89 1.90 -11.80
C LEU A 32 -6.35 2.42 -11.76
N ALA A 33 -6.63 3.47 -10.99
CA ALA A 33 -7.93 4.16 -11.00
C ALA A 33 -7.95 5.35 -11.96
N GLY A 34 -7.38 5.20 -13.16
CA GLY A 34 -7.20 6.30 -14.11
C GLY A 34 -6.87 5.83 -15.52
N SER A 35 -7.81 5.12 -16.14
CA SER A 35 -8.02 5.05 -17.60
C SER A 35 -9.49 4.73 -17.83
#